data_AF-A0A532TJ56-F1
#
_entry.id   AF-A0A532TJ56-F1
#
_cell.length_a   1.000
_cell.length_b   1.000
_cell.length_c   1.000
_cell.angle_alpha   90.00
_cell.angle_beta   90.00
_cell.angle_gamma   90.00
#
_symmetry.space_group_name_H-M   'P 1'
#
loop_
_entity.id
_entity.type
_entity.pdbx_description
1 polymer ?
#
loop_
_entity_poly.entity_id
_entity_poly.type
_entity_poly.pdbx_seq_one_letter_code
_entity_poly.pdbx_strand_id
1 'polypeptide(L)' 'MFIIKQISELLDTGLYETFTPDKSMTVADLLRELNLEDKYFGILVNGKKATPETKIGTEDSIIILPHIAGGF' A
#
# COMPACT_ATOMS: atom_id res chain seq x y z
N MET A 1 -17.44 -0.66 -9.29
CA MET A 1 -16.36 -1.47 -9.90
C MET A 1 -15.28 -0.51 -10.38
N PHE A 2 -14.28 -0.22 -9.54
CA PHE A 2 -13.26 0.82 -9.78
C PHE A 2 -11.82 0.39 -9.37
N ILE A 3 -11.60 -0.85 -8.94
CA ILE A 3 -10.33 -1.25 -8.30
C ILE A 3 -9.17 -1.40 -9.30
N ILE A 4 -9.42 -1.86 -10.54
CA ILE A 4 -8.34 -2.22 -11.50
C ILE A 4 -7.59 -1.00 -12.03
N LYS A 5 -8.24 0.17 -12.10
CA LYS A 5 -7.66 1.38 -12.70
C LYS A 5 -6.54 1.97 -11.84
N GLN A 6 -6.74 2.02 -10.51
CA GLN A 6 -5.80 2.63 -9.56
C GLN A 6 -4.44 1.90 -9.51
N ILE A 7 -4.44 0.57 -9.58
CA ILE A 7 -3.20 -0.23 -9.53
C ILE A 7 -2.30 0.02 -10.75
N SER A 8 -2.90 0.15 -11.95
CA SER A 8 -2.13 0.40 -13.18
C SER A 8 -1.51 1.80 -13.18
N GLU A 9 -2.23 2.79 -12.66
CA GLU A 9 -1.71 4.15 -12.51
C GLU A 9 -0.58 4.22 -11.46
N LEU A 10 -0.68 3.47 -10.37
CA LEU A 10 0.37 3.30 -9.36
C LEU A 10 1.69 2.78 -9.93
N LEU A 11 1.62 1.78 -10.81
CA LEU A 11 2.81 1.16 -11.43
C LEU A 11 3.45 2.04 -12.51
N ASP A 12 2.64 2.80 -13.26
CA ASP A 12 3.10 3.59 -14.41
C ASP A 12 3.69 4.95 -13.98
N THR A 13 3.13 5.55 -12.93
CA THR A 13 3.46 6.93 -12.54
C THR A 13 4.46 7.01 -11.38
N GLY A 14 4.68 5.91 -10.67
CA GLY A 14 5.45 5.92 -9.41
C GLY A 14 4.80 6.78 -8.32
N LEU A 15 3.51 7.13 -8.45
CA LEU A 15 2.83 7.95 -7.47
C LEU A 15 2.52 7.19 -6.18
N TYR A 16 2.69 7.93 -5.10
CA TYR A 16 2.43 7.58 -3.72
C TYR A 16 0.92 7.70 -3.47
N GLU A 17 0.19 6.59 -3.50
CA GLU A 17 -1.22 6.63 -3.12
C GLU A 17 -1.33 6.63 -1.59
N THR A 18 -1.97 7.66 -1.03
CA THR A 18 -2.27 7.72 0.40
C THR A 18 -3.62 7.05 0.63
N PHE A 19 -3.62 5.94 1.34
CA PHE A 19 -4.81 5.19 1.68
C PHE A 19 -5.25 5.50 3.11
N THR A 20 -6.55 5.71 3.30
CA THR A 20 -7.19 5.81 4.62
C THR A 20 -8.15 4.62 4.74
N PRO A 21 -7.94 3.68 5.68
CA PRO A 21 -8.77 2.49 5.79
C PRO A 21 -10.16 2.83 6.29
N ASP A 22 -11.19 2.15 5.78
CA ASP A 22 -12.56 2.30 6.30
C ASP A 22 -12.84 1.46 7.56
N LYS A 23 -11.94 0.52 7.89
CA LYS A 23 -12.05 -0.40 9.02
C LYS A 23 -10.66 -0.75 9.56
N SER A 24 -10.61 -1.18 10.81
CA SER A 24 -9.35 -1.71 11.36
C SER A 24 -9.01 -3.06 10.72
N MET A 25 -7.77 -3.19 10.26
CA MET A 25 -7.24 -4.39 9.60
C MET A 25 -5.71 -4.44 9.76
N THR A 26 -5.06 -5.46 9.21
CA THR A 26 -3.60 -5.46 9.10
C THR A 26 -3.13 -4.89 7.77
N VAL A 27 -1.86 -4.50 7.68
CA VAL A 27 -1.22 -4.18 6.40
C VAL A 27 -1.33 -5.34 5.41
N ALA A 28 -1.20 -6.59 5.88
CA ALA A 28 -1.38 -7.78 5.05
C ALA A 28 -2.79 -7.87 4.45
N ASP A 29 -3.82 -7.58 5.24
CA ASP A 29 -5.20 -7.54 4.76
C ASP A 29 -5.40 -6.47 3.70
N LEU A 30 -4.85 -5.26 3.91
CA LEU A 30 -4.89 -4.17 2.94
C LEU A 30 -4.24 -4.57 1.61
N LEU A 31 -3.02 -5.11 1.66
CA LEU A 31 -2.31 -5.56 0.47
C LEU A 31 -3.11 -6.64 -0.27
N ARG A 32 -3.74 -7.56 0.46
CA ARG A 32 -4.60 -8.59 -0.12
C ARG A 32 -5.84 -8.01 -0.79
N GLU A 33 -6.51 -7.02 -0.18
CA GLU A 33 -7.67 -6.34 -0.77
C GLU A 33 -7.29 -5.59 -2.06
N LEU A 34 -6.08 -5.03 -2.12
CA LEU A 34 -5.52 -4.37 -3.30
C LEU A 34 -4.89 -5.33 -4.31
N ASN A 35 -4.84 -6.63 -4.00
CA ASN A 35 -4.18 -7.66 -4.80
C ASN A 35 -2.70 -7.37 -5.08
N LEU A 36 -2.00 -6.88 -4.06
CA LEU A 36 -0.58 -6.55 -4.06
C LEU A 36 0.23 -7.60 -3.29
N GLU A 37 1.41 -7.96 -3.78
CA GLU A 37 2.35 -8.83 -3.07
C GLU A 37 3.38 -8.00 -2.30
N ASP A 38 3.42 -8.17 -0.97
CA ASP A 38 4.32 -7.46 -0.03
C ASP A 38 5.77 -7.32 -0.51
N LYS A 39 6.34 -8.36 -1.12
CA LYS A 39 7.75 -8.35 -1.59
C LYS A 39 8.07 -7.23 -2.59
N TYR A 40 7.06 -6.72 -3.31
CA TYR A 40 7.21 -5.66 -4.29
C TYR A 40 6.91 -4.26 -3.74
N PHE A 41 6.55 -4.12 -2.47
CA PHE A 41 6.14 -2.83 -1.91
C PHE A 41 6.72 -2.55 -0.53
N GLY A 42 7.15 -1.31 -0.31
CA GLY A 42 7.43 -0.76 1.01
C GLY A 42 6.20 -0.05 1.55
N ILE A 43 5.82 -0.33 2.80
CA ILE A 43 4.63 0.27 3.43
C ILE A 43 5.05 1.21 4.54
N LEU A 44 4.53 2.44 4.51
CA LEU A 44 4.63 3.39 5.62
C LEU A 44 3.26 3.62 6.25
N VAL A 45 3.19 3.53 7.56
CA VAL A 45 2.01 3.90 8.36
C VAL A 45 2.39 5.11 9.20
N ASN A 46 1.70 6.23 9.02
CA ASN A 46 2.00 7.51 9.67
C ASN A 46 3.48 7.93 9.49
N GLY A 47 4.03 7.69 8.30
CA GLY A 47 5.42 8.00 7.95
C GLY A 47 6.48 7.03 8.50
N LYS A 48 6.08 5.94 9.18
CA LYS A 48 7.00 4.91 9.71
C LYS A 48 6.85 3.60 8.96
N LYS A 49 7.97 2.92 8.72
CA LYS A 49 7.96 1.59 8.08
C LYS A 49 7.09 0.62 8.89
N ALA A 50 6.19 -0.05 8.20
CA ALA A 50 5.30 -1.06 8.75
C ALA A 50 5.66 -2.46 8.24
N THR A 51 5.24 -3.47 9.00
CA THR A 51 5.30 -4.89 8.61
C THR A 51 3.90 -5.37 8.23
N PRO A 52 3.77 -6.52 7.53
CA PRO A 52 2.46 -7.09 7.20
C PRO A 52 1.53 -7.29 8.42
N GLU A 53 2.09 -7.55 9.59
CA GLU A 53 1.34 -7.77 10.84
C GLU A 53 0.91 -6.46 11.53
N THR A 54 1.38 -5.30 11.04
CA THR A 54 1.05 -4.00 11.62
C THR A 54 -0.45 -3.74 11.48
N LYS A 55 -1.10 -3.45 12.61
CA LYS A 55 -2.51 -3.05 12.64
C LYS A 55 -2.64 -1.60 12.19
N ILE A 56 -3.62 -1.36 11.34
CA ILE A 56 -4.00 -0.05 10.84
C ILE A 56 -5.50 0.17 11.11
N GLY A 57 -5.90 1.44 11.22
CA GLY A 57 -7.27 1.87 11.45
C GLY A 57 -7.60 3.14 10.68
N THR A 58 -8.82 3.65 10.88
CA THR A 58 -9.41 4.74 10.10
C THR A 58 -8.71 6.09 10.26
N GLU A 59 -7.87 6.24 11.29
CA GLU A 59 -7.12 7.46 11.56
C GLU A 59 -5.68 7.39 11.05
N ASP A 60 -5.25 6.23 10.53
CA ASP A 60 -3.90 6.04 10.03
C ASP A 60 -3.78 6.49 8.56
N SER A 61 -2.64 7.10 8.26
CA SER A 61 -2.23 7.43 6.90
C SER A 61 -1.27 6.35 6.38
N ILE A 62 -1.68 5.63 5.33
CA ILE A 62 -0.89 4.56 4.74
C ILE A 62 -0.34 5.01 3.40
N ILE A 63 0.96 4.84 3.22
CA ILE A 63 1.66 5.09 1.97
C ILE A 63 2.22 3.77 1.46
N ILE A 64 1.90 3.42 0.22
CA ILE A 64 2.39 2.23 -0.46
C ILE A 64 3.44 2.66 -1.50
N LEU A 65 4.65 2.13 -1.37
CA LEU A 65 5.79 2.45 -2.22
C LEU A 65 6.14 1.26 -3.09
N PRO A 66 6.14 1.33 -4.42
CA PRO A 66 6.70 0.26 -5.23
C PRO A 66 8.20 0.12 -4.92
N HIS A 67 8.65 -1.12 -4.70
CA HIS A 67 10.07 -1.45 -4.76
C HIS A 67 10.53 -1.32 -6.20
N ILE A 68 10.94 -0.10 -6.58
CA ILE A 68 11.68 0.12 -7.82
C ILE A 68 13.08 -0.42 -7.56
N ALA A 69 13.29 -1.70 -7.86
CA ALA A 69 14.62 -2.22 -8.07
C ALA A 69 15.18 -1.45 -9.27
N GLY A 70 16.04 -0.47 -9.01
CA GLY A 70 16.77 0.24 -10.05
C GLY A 70 17.69 -0.76 -10.76
N GLY A 71 17.15 -1.43 -11.77
CA GLY A 71 17.89 -2.22 -12.72
C GLY A 71 18.38 -1.30 -13.82
N PHE A 72 19.63 -0.85 -13.70
CA PHE A 72 20.45 -0.48 -14.85
C PHE A 72 21.57 -1.49 -14.97
#